data_AF-A0A1T4RMD9-F1
#
_entry.id   AF-A0A1T4RMD9-F1
#
_cell.length_a   1.000
_cell.length_b   1.000
_cell.length_c   1.000
_cell.angle_alpha   90.00
_cell.angle_beta   90.00
_cell.angle_gamma   90.00
#
_symmetry.space_group_name_H-M   'P 1'
#
loop_
_entity.id
_entity.type
_entity.pdbx_description
1 polymer ?
#
loop_
_entity_poly.entity_id
_entity_poly.type
_entity_poly.pdbx_seq_one_letter_code
_entity_poly.pdbx_strand_id
1 'polypeptide(L)'
;MAELRISSHDGLDLRRLATALAESQGWPRDRVGIWDNRDGSVVLTVDDALLQTAEPDPLNTPVHTRSDVHRACELLRRRDTSLRGVDFGRMRAEAARFFSAGWTIADLLHALSHRPDGQPWPRGEGYQGEEWLEHRLRNWKTPTGDIRPSVSQESAQLRIVGRVGLPEDLGLPDDQPRTRQAARPEVARAAADDARRLMRAHTRTTSNALEHRERTAARITRADPSPSAG
;
A
#
# COMPACT_ATOMS: atom_id res chain seq x y z
N MET A 1 8.37 30.98 -5.40
CA MET A 1 7.03 30.91 -6.00
C MET A 1 7.24 30.49 -7.44
N ALA A 2 6.52 29.48 -7.90
CA ALA A 2 6.74 28.88 -9.20
C ALA A 2 5.59 29.22 -10.15
N GLU A 3 5.92 29.39 -11.42
CA GLU A 3 4.98 29.76 -12.46
C GLU A 3 4.91 28.65 -13.52
N LEU A 4 3.70 28.16 -13.77
CA LEU A 4 3.39 27.18 -14.80
C LEU A 4 2.59 27.88 -15.88
N ARG A 5 3.13 27.92 -17.10
CA ARG A 5 2.47 28.54 -18.25
C ARG A 5 1.81 27.47 -19.11
N ILE A 6 0.50 27.63 -19.33
CA ILE A 6 -0.33 26.74 -20.13
C ILE A 6 -0.72 27.48 -21.40
N SER A 7 -0.36 26.90 -22.55
CA SER A 7 -0.74 27.38 -23.88
C SER A 7 -1.25 26.23 -24.71
N SER A 8 -2.32 26.44 -25.47
CA SER A 8 -2.87 25.47 -26.42
C SER A 8 -3.12 26.15 -27.76
N HIS A 9 -2.95 25.39 -28.84
CA HIS A 9 -3.31 25.80 -30.20
C HIS A 9 -4.71 25.32 -30.59
N ASP A 10 -5.24 24.33 -29.87
CA ASP A 10 -6.62 23.89 -29.98
C ASP A 10 -7.45 24.73 -29.00
N GLY A 11 -8.58 25.30 -29.44
CA GLY A 11 -9.45 26.26 -28.72
C GLY A 11 -10.08 25.76 -27.42
N LEU A 12 -9.27 25.16 -26.55
CA LEU A 12 -9.55 24.66 -25.23
C LEU A 12 -9.66 25.83 -24.25
N ASP A 13 -10.56 25.67 -23.29
CA ASP A 13 -10.65 26.57 -22.14
C ASP A 13 -9.46 26.30 -21.19
N LEU A 14 -8.39 27.07 -21.40
CA LEU A 14 -7.14 26.95 -20.64
C LEU A 14 -7.32 27.26 -19.16
N ARG A 15 -8.27 28.15 -18.83
CA ARG A 15 -8.55 28.54 -17.44
C ARG A 15 -9.24 27.42 -16.69
N ARG A 16 -10.20 26.76 -17.34
CA ARG A 16 -10.83 25.54 -16.81
C ARG A 16 -9.82 24.41 -16.65
N LEU A 17 -8.89 24.26 -17.61
CA LEU A 17 -7.83 23.26 -17.53
C LEU A 17 -6.87 23.53 -16.36
N ALA A 18 -6.45 24.78 -16.17
CA ALA A 18 -5.60 25.19 -15.04
C ALA A 18 -6.29 24.92 -13.69
N THR A 19 -7.59 25.18 -13.60
CA THR A 19 -8.40 24.92 -12.40
C THR A 19 -8.48 23.43 -12.10
N ALA A 20 -8.78 22.61 -13.12
CA ALA A 20 -8.83 21.16 -12.97
C ALA A 20 -7.47 20.56 -12.56
N LEU A 21 -6.36 21.11 -13.08
CA LEU A 21 -5.01 20.72 -12.68
C LEU A 21 -4.77 20.99 -11.19
N ALA A 22 -5.04 22.21 -10.72
CA ALA A 22 -4.85 22.58 -9.31
C ALA A 22 -5.69 21.69 -8.37
N GLU A 23 -6.94 21.41 -8.74
CA GLU A 23 -7.83 20.52 -7.98
C GLU A 23 -7.34 19.07 -7.97
N SER A 24 -6.85 18.55 -9.10
CA SER A 24 -6.31 17.19 -9.19
C SER A 24 -5.09 16.97 -8.29
N GLN A 25 -4.29 18.02 -8.06
CA GLN A 25 -3.14 17.98 -7.16
C GLN A 25 -3.54 18.20 -5.69
N GLY A 26 -4.79 18.54 -5.42
CA GLY A 26 -5.28 18.84 -4.08
C GLY A 26 -4.68 20.12 -3.50
N TRP A 27 -4.20 21.03 -4.34
CA TRP A 27 -3.58 22.27 -3.87
C TRP A 27 -4.63 23.23 -3.29
N PRO A 28 -4.37 23.88 -2.14
CA PRO A 28 -5.29 24.86 -1.56
C PRO A 28 -5.48 26.06 -2.49
N ARG A 29 -6.74 26.49 -2.68
CA ARG A 29 -7.10 27.60 -3.58
C ARG A 29 -6.50 28.95 -3.17
N ASP A 30 -6.20 29.13 -1.88
CA ASP A 30 -5.55 30.31 -1.31
C ASP A 30 -4.04 30.37 -1.58
N ARG A 31 -3.44 29.27 -2.05
CA ARG A 31 -2.00 29.13 -2.34
C ARG A 31 -1.69 28.93 -3.82
N VAL A 32 -2.70 29.09 -4.66
CA VAL A 32 -2.62 28.93 -6.11
C VAL A 32 -3.28 30.13 -6.77
N GLY A 33 -2.58 30.79 -7.69
CA GLY A 33 -3.13 31.86 -8.52
C GLY A 33 -3.34 31.38 -9.94
N ILE A 34 -4.41 31.84 -10.61
CA ILE A 34 -4.66 31.57 -12.04
C ILE A 34 -4.98 32.90 -12.72
N TRP A 35 -4.20 33.28 -13.73
CA TRP A 35 -4.47 34.48 -14.53
C TRP A 35 -4.33 34.23 -16.02
N ASP A 36 -5.17 34.93 -16.78
CA ASP A 36 -5.12 34.98 -18.22
C ASP A 36 -4.03 35.97 -18.65
N ASN A 37 -3.21 35.56 -19.61
CA ASN A 37 -2.16 36.38 -20.18
C ASN A 37 -2.62 36.97 -21.53
N ARG A 38 -2.02 38.10 -21.93
CA ARG A 38 -2.44 38.86 -23.13
C ARG A 38 -2.24 38.12 -24.44
N ASP A 39 -1.39 37.10 -24.43
CA ASP A 39 -1.09 36.24 -25.58
C ASP A 39 -2.01 35.00 -25.67
N GLY A 40 -3.08 34.95 -24.85
CA GLY A 40 -4.03 33.85 -24.84
C GLY A 40 -3.57 32.63 -24.04
N SER A 41 -2.38 32.69 -23.41
CA SER A 41 -1.96 31.65 -22.45
C SER A 41 -2.54 31.91 -21.06
N VAL A 42 -2.62 30.87 -20.24
CA VAL A 42 -2.98 30.96 -18.82
C VAL A 42 -1.76 30.65 -17.98
N VAL A 43 -1.52 31.44 -16.94
CA VAL A 43 -0.43 31.21 -16.00
C VAL A 43 -0.99 30.84 -14.65
N LEU A 44 -0.39 29.81 -14.06
CA LEU A 44 -0.71 29.23 -12.77
C LEU A 44 0.48 29.51 -11.83
N THR A 45 0.30 30.29 -10.76
CA THR A 45 1.32 30.41 -9.70
C THR A 45 1.01 29.39 -8.64
N VAL A 46 2.07 28.77 -8.14
CA VAL A 46 2.00 27.83 -7.05
C VAL A 46 3.07 28.23 -6.04
N ASP A 47 2.72 28.23 -4.76
CA ASP A 47 3.71 28.34 -3.68
C ASP A 47 4.74 27.20 -3.82
N ASP A 48 6.03 27.51 -3.73
CA ASP A 48 7.10 26.51 -3.87
C ASP A 48 6.96 25.38 -2.84
N ALA A 49 6.41 25.69 -1.67
CA ALA A 49 6.14 24.69 -0.64
C ALA A 49 5.15 23.59 -1.09
N LEU A 50 4.27 23.88 -2.05
CA LEU A 50 3.33 22.90 -2.62
C LEU A 50 3.95 22.05 -3.74
N LEU A 51 5.04 22.54 -4.34
CA LEU A 51 5.81 21.80 -5.34
C LEU A 51 6.88 20.91 -4.72
N GLN A 52 7.19 21.10 -3.44
CA GLN A 52 7.98 20.15 -2.68
C GLN A 52 7.16 18.86 -2.57
N THR A 53 7.59 17.82 -3.30
CA THR A 53 7.11 16.46 -3.06
C THR A 53 7.34 16.18 -1.59
N ALA A 54 6.26 16.08 -0.80
CA ALA A 54 6.37 15.68 0.59
C ALA A 54 7.16 14.38 0.61
N GLU A 55 8.32 14.39 1.26
CA GLU A 55 9.19 13.23 1.30
C GLU A 55 8.35 12.05 1.83
N PRO A 56 8.21 10.96 1.05
CA PRO A 56 7.30 9.89 1.42
C PRO A 56 7.71 9.37 2.79
N ASP A 57 6.77 9.36 3.73
CA ASP A 57 7.04 8.95 5.11
C ASP A 57 7.76 7.59 5.09
N PRO A 58 9.02 7.53 5.54
CA PRO A 58 9.82 6.31 5.44
C PRO A 58 9.16 5.13 6.16
N LEU A 59 8.23 5.38 7.09
CA LEU A 59 7.49 4.33 7.78
C LEU A 59 6.44 3.63 6.91
N ASN A 60 5.91 4.33 5.91
CA ASN A 60 4.86 3.85 5.02
C ASN A 60 5.37 3.47 3.63
N THR A 61 6.65 3.73 3.35
CA THR A 61 7.29 3.36 2.09
C THR A 61 7.37 1.84 1.95
N PRO A 62 6.91 1.26 0.82
CA PRO A 62 7.03 -0.16 0.59
C PRO A 62 8.49 -0.57 0.44
N VAL A 63 8.82 -1.76 0.93
CA VAL A 63 10.19 -2.28 1.00
C VAL A 63 10.34 -3.39 -0.04
N HIS A 64 11.13 -3.15 -1.09
CA HIS A 64 11.22 -4.06 -2.24
C HIS A 64 12.59 -4.69 -2.44
N THR A 65 13.67 -4.01 -2.03
CA THR A 65 15.04 -4.51 -2.25
C THR A 65 15.69 -5.03 -0.97
N ARG A 66 16.74 -5.83 -1.15
CA ARG A 66 17.57 -6.33 -0.03
C ARG A 66 18.14 -5.17 0.81
N SER A 67 18.55 -4.08 0.16
CA SER A 67 19.10 -2.88 0.81
C SER A 67 18.01 -2.12 1.58
N ASP A 68 16.81 -2.03 1.03
CA ASP A 68 15.67 -1.39 1.71
C ASP A 68 15.28 -2.17 2.96
N VAL A 69 15.24 -3.51 2.89
CA VAL A 69 14.98 -4.37 4.06
C VAL A 69 16.03 -4.12 5.14
N HIS A 70 17.29 -3.92 4.77
CA HIS A 70 18.35 -3.62 5.75
C HIS A 70 18.08 -2.30 6.46
N ARG A 71 17.86 -1.22 5.70
CA ARG A 71 17.56 0.12 6.25
C ARG A 71 16.30 0.13 7.10
N ALA A 72 15.26 -0.57 6.66
CA ALA A 72 14.02 -0.73 7.41
C ALA A 72 14.27 -1.43 8.76
N CYS A 73 15.08 -2.49 8.78
CA CYS A 73 15.47 -3.19 10.00
C CYS A 73 16.29 -2.33 10.96
N GLU A 74 17.19 -1.49 10.45
CA GLU A 74 17.91 -0.52 11.28
C GLU A 74 16.94 0.51 11.90
N LEU A 75 15.98 1.00 11.12
CA LEU A 75 14.97 1.93 11.61
C LEU A 75 14.10 1.29 12.70
N LEU A 76 13.68 0.04 12.51
CA LEU A 76 12.93 -0.74 13.51
C LEU A 76 13.71 -0.81 14.84
N ARG A 77 14.98 -1.20 14.82
CA ARG A 77 15.81 -1.28 16.05
C ARG A 77 16.00 0.05 16.76
N ARG A 78 16.08 1.15 16.00
CA ARG A 78 16.20 2.49 16.59
C ARG A 78 14.89 2.94 17.24
N ARG A 79 13.74 2.51 16.71
CA ARG A 79 12.41 2.95 17.16
C ARG A 79 11.82 2.07 18.25
N ASP A 80 12.13 0.77 18.28
CA ASP A 80 11.56 -0.18 19.24
C ASP A 80 12.62 -0.78 20.17
N THR A 81 12.55 -0.41 21.44
CA THR A 81 13.47 -0.89 22.49
C THR A 81 13.30 -2.36 22.82
N SER A 82 12.17 -2.99 22.47
CA SER A 82 11.98 -4.42 22.70
C SER A 82 12.86 -5.29 21.80
N LEU A 83 13.42 -4.71 20.74
CA LEU A 83 14.39 -5.36 19.85
C LEU A 83 15.83 -5.31 20.40
N ARG A 84 16.04 -4.78 21.61
CA ARG A 84 17.35 -4.87 22.27
C ARG A 84 17.73 -6.33 22.51
N GLY A 85 18.98 -6.69 22.22
CA GLY A 85 19.49 -8.05 22.37
C GLY A 85 19.08 -9.04 21.27
N VAL A 86 18.32 -8.63 20.25
CA VAL A 86 17.95 -9.46 19.10
C VAL A 86 19.09 -9.50 18.08
N ASP A 87 19.45 -10.68 17.58
CA ASP A 87 20.36 -10.79 16.43
C ASP A 87 19.79 -10.10 15.20
N PHE A 88 20.61 -9.27 14.57
CA PHE A 88 20.17 -8.48 13.43
C PHE A 88 19.87 -9.34 12.20
N GLY A 89 20.64 -10.41 11.98
CA GLY A 89 20.44 -11.33 10.86
C GLY A 89 19.10 -12.05 10.96
N ARG A 90 18.79 -12.59 12.15
CA ARG A 90 17.52 -13.26 12.45
C ARG A 90 16.33 -12.32 12.34
N MET A 91 16.42 -11.13 12.95
CA MET A 91 15.39 -10.10 12.85
C MET A 91 15.10 -9.73 11.39
N ARG A 92 16.16 -9.53 10.61
CA ARG A 92 16.06 -9.16 9.20
C ARG A 92 15.44 -10.27 8.35
N ALA A 93 15.79 -11.53 8.62
CA ALA A 93 15.22 -12.68 7.92
C ALA A 93 13.71 -12.79 8.18
N GLU A 94 13.27 -12.59 9.42
CA GLU A 94 11.85 -12.60 9.75
C GLU A 94 11.11 -11.38 9.18
N ALA A 95 11.63 -10.17 9.36
CA ALA A 95 11.01 -8.94 8.84
C ALA A 95 10.87 -8.96 7.32
N ALA A 96 11.84 -9.54 6.59
CA ALA A 96 11.76 -9.69 5.14
C ALA A 96 10.50 -10.43 4.67
N ARG A 97 10.02 -11.42 5.44
CA ARG A 97 8.81 -12.19 5.10
C ARG A 97 7.57 -11.29 5.17
N PHE A 98 7.49 -10.43 6.18
CA PHE A 98 6.41 -9.45 6.35
C PHE A 98 6.43 -8.38 5.26
N PHE A 99 7.61 -7.85 4.93
CA PHE A 99 7.74 -6.90 3.82
C PHE A 99 7.31 -7.53 2.48
N SER A 100 7.66 -8.79 2.22
CA SER A 100 7.19 -9.52 1.02
C SER A 100 5.68 -9.75 1.02
N ALA A 101 5.02 -9.74 2.19
CA ALA A 101 3.56 -9.75 2.31
C ALA A 101 2.93 -8.35 2.19
N GLY A 102 3.71 -7.34 1.78
CA GLY A 102 3.26 -5.97 1.55
C GLY A 102 3.11 -5.13 2.82
N TRP A 103 3.64 -5.59 3.95
CA TRP A 103 3.65 -4.79 5.17
C TRP A 103 4.62 -3.62 5.05
N THR A 104 4.29 -2.51 5.72
CA THR A 104 5.16 -1.36 5.88
C THR A 104 5.97 -1.45 7.18
N ILE A 105 6.90 -0.52 7.40
CA ILE A 105 7.64 -0.42 8.67
C ILE A 105 6.67 -0.07 9.80
N ALA A 106 5.71 0.82 9.54
CA ALA A 106 4.67 1.19 10.48
C ALA A 106 3.85 -0.03 10.94
N ASP A 107 3.51 -0.93 10.02
CA ASP A 107 2.77 -2.15 10.34
C ASP A 107 3.57 -3.10 11.24
N LEU A 108 4.85 -3.27 10.96
CA LEU A 108 5.75 -4.07 11.80
C LEU A 108 5.90 -3.45 13.20
N LEU A 109 6.09 -2.14 13.31
CA LEU A 109 6.12 -1.44 14.61
C LEU A 109 4.81 -1.62 15.37
N HIS A 110 3.69 -1.57 14.66
CA HIS A 110 2.38 -1.82 15.25
C HIS A 110 2.28 -3.25 15.80
N ALA A 111 2.67 -4.26 15.02
CA ALA A 111 2.65 -5.66 15.45
C ALA A 111 3.61 -5.99 16.60
N LEU A 112 4.73 -5.27 16.71
CA LEU A 112 5.64 -5.37 17.85
C LEU A 112 5.07 -4.70 19.11
N SER A 113 4.16 -3.74 18.94
CA SER A 113 3.53 -3.01 20.04
C SER A 113 2.19 -3.59 20.48
N HIS A 114 1.43 -4.19 19.55
CA HIS A 114 0.07 -4.66 19.74
C HIS A 114 -0.12 -6.08 19.20
N ARG A 115 -1.07 -6.76 19.82
CA ARG A 115 -1.62 -8.04 19.38
C ARG A 115 -2.58 -7.84 18.21
N PRO A 116 -2.90 -8.91 17.46
CA PRO A 116 -3.92 -8.87 16.42
C PRO A 116 -5.33 -8.49 16.92
N ASP A 117 -5.61 -8.67 18.22
CA ASP A 117 -6.87 -8.23 18.85
C ASP A 117 -6.87 -6.73 19.22
N GLY A 118 -5.79 -6.01 18.90
CA GLY A 118 -5.60 -4.59 19.20
C GLY A 118 -5.06 -4.31 20.61
N GLN A 119 -4.95 -5.30 21.50
CA GLN A 119 -4.43 -5.09 22.85
C GLN A 119 -2.91 -4.91 22.83
N PRO A 120 -2.35 -4.00 23.65
CA PRO A 120 -0.90 -3.81 23.70
C PRO A 120 -0.18 -5.03 24.27
N TRP A 121 1.03 -5.31 23.77
CA TRP A 121 1.91 -6.28 24.41
C TRP A 121 2.44 -5.73 25.75
N PRO A 122 2.70 -6.59 26.74
CA PRO A 122 3.45 -6.19 27.94
C PRO A 122 4.83 -5.61 27.58
N ARG A 123 5.28 -4.62 28.34
CA ARG A 123 6.54 -3.88 28.12
C ARG A 123 7.42 -3.92 29.36
N GLY A 124 8.73 -3.77 29.19
CA GLY A 124 9.73 -3.76 30.26
C GLY A 124 10.95 -4.62 29.96
N GLU A 125 11.87 -4.74 30.91
CA GLU A 125 13.15 -5.45 30.75
C GLU A 125 13.00 -6.98 30.55
N GLY A 126 11.87 -7.57 30.93
CA GLY A 126 11.57 -8.99 30.68
C GLY A 126 10.86 -9.28 29.34
N TYR A 127 10.56 -8.26 28.55
CA TYR A 127 9.77 -8.36 27.32
C TYR A 127 10.58 -7.98 26.07
N GLN A 128 11.86 -8.31 26.08
CA GLN A 128 12.83 -7.98 25.04
C GLN A 128 13.48 -9.26 24.47
N GLY A 129 14.25 -9.11 23.40
CA GLY A 129 15.02 -10.21 22.84
C GLY A 129 14.25 -11.09 21.85
N GLU A 130 14.94 -12.12 21.35
CA GLU A 130 14.49 -12.90 20.19
C GLU A 130 13.21 -13.67 20.46
N GLU A 131 13.07 -14.25 21.66
CA GLU A 131 11.88 -15.02 22.03
C GLU A 131 10.61 -14.17 21.96
N TRP A 132 10.69 -12.91 22.43
CA TRP A 132 9.58 -11.97 22.37
C TRP A 132 9.31 -11.48 20.97
N LEU A 133 10.34 -11.23 20.15
CA LEU A 133 10.17 -10.92 18.73
C LEU A 133 9.39 -12.04 18.03
N GLU A 134 9.81 -13.28 18.20
CA GLU A 134 9.15 -14.44 17.60
C GLU A 134 7.75 -14.65 18.12
N HIS A 135 7.55 -14.54 19.44
CA HIS A 135 6.24 -14.65 20.07
C HIS A 135 5.26 -13.64 19.47
N ARG A 136 5.65 -12.36 19.36
CA ARG A 136 4.78 -11.31 18.82
C ARG A 136 4.48 -11.55 17.35
N LEU A 137 5.50 -11.75 16.52
CA LEU A 137 5.31 -11.95 15.09
C LEU A 137 4.56 -13.25 14.75
N ARG A 138 4.69 -14.30 15.56
CA ARG A 138 3.93 -15.56 15.39
C ARG A 138 2.42 -15.35 15.54
N ASN A 139 1.99 -14.46 16.43
CA ASN A 139 0.55 -14.14 16.58
C ASN A 139 -0.04 -13.44 15.35
N TRP A 140 0.79 -12.81 14.53
CA TRP A 140 0.41 -12.20 13.26
C TRP A 140 0.51 -13.16 12.06
N LYS A 141 0.87 -14.43 12.31
CA LYS A 141 0.84 -15.50 11.32
C LYS A 141 -0.41 -16.36 11.51
N THR A 142 -0.90 -16.99 10.44
CA THR A 142 -1.93 -18.03 10.50
C THR A 142 -1.32 -19.34 10.99
N PRO A 143 -2.14 -20.33 11.41
CA PRO A 143 -1.64 -21.67 11.72
C PRO A 143 -0.90 -22.34 10.55
N THR A 144 -1.21 -21.96 9.31
CA THR A 144 -0.53 -22.41 8.08
C THR A 144 0.81 -21.70 7.84
N GLY A 145 1.15 -20.68 8.63
CA GLY A 145 2.37 -19.89 8.50
C GLY A 145 2.27 -18.68 7.56
N ASP A 146 1.07 -18.41 7.02
CA ASP A 146 0.82 -17.24 6.19
C ASP A 146 0.76 -15.98 7.05
N ILE A 147 1.21 -14.84 6.52
CA ILE A 147 1.19 -13.57 7.23
C ILE A 147 -0.21 -12.96 7.07
N ARG A 148 -0.84 -12.57 8.18
CA ARG A 148 -2.14 -11.89 8.18
C ARG A 148 -1.99 -10.49 7.57
N PRO A 149 -3.04 -9.93 6.94
CA PRO A 149 -3.04 -8.53 6.53
C PRO A 149 -2.81 -7.61 7.73
N SER A 150 -2.07 -6.52 7.54
CA SER A 150 -1.89 -5.50 8.58
C SER A 150 -3.16 -4.66 8.76
N VAL A 151 -3.27 -3.97 9.90
CA VAL A 151 -4.40 -3.07 10.19
C VAL A 151 -4.53 -1.95 9.15
N SER A 152 -3.40 -1.45 8.62
CA SER A 152 -3.40 -0.43 7.56
C SER A 152 -3.87 -0.99 6.21
N GLN A 153 -3.52 -2.25 5.89
CA GLN A 153 -4.00 -2.96 4.70
C GLN A 153 -5.51 -3.22 4.78
N GLU A 154 -6.03 -3.64 5.94
CA GLU A 154 -7.47 -3.81 6.16
C GLU A 154 -8.22 -2.48 5.99
N SER A 155 -7.67 -1.40 6.56
CA SER A 155 -8.24 -0.05 6.43
C SER A 155 -8.18 0.50 5.01
N ALA A 156 -7.11 0.18 4.24
CA ALA A 156 -7.01 0.53 2.83
C ALA A 156 -7.99 -0.26 1.97
N GLN A 157 -8.18 -1.55 2.26
CA GLN A 157 -9.12 -2.40 1.53
C GLN A 157 -10.57 -1.93 1.75
N LEU A 158 -10.95 -1.54 2.97
CA LEU A 158 -12.26 -0.95 3.26
C LEU A 158 -12.49 0.36 2.49
N ARG A 159 -11.47 1.22 2.35
CA ARG A 159 -11.57 2.46 1.57
C ARG A 159 -11.74 2.19 0.07
N ILE A 160 -11.04 1.20 -0.47
CA ILE A 160 -11.18 0.81 -1.89
C ILE A 160 -12.58 0.24 -2.16
N VAL A 161 -13.08 -0.62 -1.28
CA VAL A 161 -14.45 -1.17 -1.38
C VAL A 161 -15.50 -0.04 -1.32
N GLY A 162 -15.32 0.94 -0.44
CA GLY A 162 -16.20 2.12 -0.38
C GLY A 162 -16.12 3.03 -1.61
N ARG A 163 -14.96 3.11 -2.27
CA ARG A 163 -14.74 3.97 -3.45
C ARG A 163 -15.18 3.31 -4.77
N VAL A 164 -15.19 1.98 -4.85
CA VAL A 164 -15.53 1.23 -6.08
C VAL A 164 -17.04 1.08 -6.27
N GLY A 165 -17.88 1.42 -5.29
CA GLY A 165 -19.34 1.42 -5.45
C GLY A 165 -19.87 0.06 -5.91
N LEU A 166 -19.93 -0.91 -5.00
CA LEU A 166 -20.63 -2.16 -5.31
C LEU A 166 -22.11 -1.82 -5.67
N PRO A 167 -22.64 -2.32 -6.80
CA PRO A 167 -24.08 -2.21 -7.09
C PRO A 167 -24.88 -2.82 -5.93
N GLU A 168 -25.93 -2.13 -5.50
CA GLU A 168 -26.74 -2.49 -4.32
C GLU A 168 -27.41 -3.88 -4.42
N ASP A 169 -27.38 -4.52 -5.59
CA ASP A 169 -28.13 -5.75 -5.89
C ASP A 169 -27.30 -7.05 -5.92
N LEU A 170 -26.01 -7.03 -5.60
CA LEU A 170 -25.21 -8.26 -5.64
C LEU A 170 -25.31 -9.07 -4.34
N GLY A 171 -26.31 -9.96 -4.25
CA GLY A 171 -26.29 -11.13 -3.35
C GLY A 171 -27.40 -11.27 -2.31
N LEU A 172 -28.58 -10.70 -2.51
CA LEU A 172 -29.76 -10.99 -1.67
C LEU A 172 -30.56 -12.16 -2.28
N PRO A 173 -30.57 -13.37 -1.69
CA PRO A 173 -31.64 -14.32 -1.96
C PRO A 173 -32.95 -13.85 -1.30
N ASP A 174 -34.06 -14.12 -2.00
CA ASP A 174 -35.43 -13.74 -1.69
C ASP A 174 -35.84 -13.92 -0.22
N ASP A 175 -36.69 -12.98 0.21
CA ASP A 175 -37.32 -12.85 1.52
C ASP A 175 -37.67 -14.18 2.19
N GLN A 176 -36.86 -14.57 3.17
CA GLN A 176 -37.29 -15.45 4.24
C GLN A 176 -37.18 -14.71 5.59
N PRO A 177 -38.20 -14.83 6.46
CA PRO A 177 -38.22 -14.14 7.74
C PRO A 177 -37.04 -14.60 8.61
N ARG A 178 -36.07 -13.70 8.77
CA ARG A 178 -34.86 -13.92 9.56
C ARG A 178 -35.21 -13.95 11.05
N THR A 179 -35.27 -15.15 11.61
CA THR A 179 -35.05 -15.35 13.05
C THR A 179 -33.67 -14.77 13.39
N ARG A 180 -33.62 -13.71 14.21
CA ARG A 180 -32.36 -13.13 14.70
C ARG A 180 -31.67 -14.13 15.64
N GLN A 181 -30.93 -15.09 15.09
CA GLN A 181 -29.89 -15.79 15.81
C GLN A 181 -28.57 -15.06 15.55
N ALA A 182 -28.00 -14.50 16.61
CA ALA A 182 -26.67 -13.92 16.58
C ALA A 182 -25.67 -14.96 16.07
N ALA A 183 -25.04 -14.69 14.92
CA ALA A 183 -24.06 -15.57 14.33
C ALA A 183 -22.90 -15.78 15.31
N ARG A 184 -22.62 -17.03 15.66
CA ARG A 184 -21.48 -17.38 16.50
C ARG A 184 -20.18 -16.93 15.78
N PRO A 185 -19.21 -16.33 16.50
CA PRO A 185 -18.04 -15.68 15.91
C PRO A 185 -17.15 -16.62 15.08
N GLU A 186 -17.24 -17.93 15.30
CA GLU A 186 -16.53 -18.96 14.53
C GLU A 186 -17.09 -19.13 13.11
N VAL A 187 -18.41 -19.01 12.95
CA VAL A 187 -19.10 -19.18 11.65
C VAL A 187 -18.86 -17.96 10.76
N ALA A 188 -18.77 -16.77 11.34
CA ALA A 188 -18.40 -15.54 10.63
C ALA A 188 -16.95 -15.57 10.11
N ARG A 189 -16.03 -16.19 10.87
CA ARG A 189 -14.62 -16.38 10.45
C ARG A 189 -14.49 -17.41 9.32
N ALA A 190 -15.22 -18.52 9.41
CA ALA A 190 -15.24 -19.54 8.35
C ALA A 190 -15.78 -18.99 7.02
N ALA A 191 -16.87 -18.20 7.05
CA ALA A 191 -17.43 -17.57 5.86
C ALA A 191 -16.49 -16.55 5.22
N ALA A 192 -15.74 -15.78 6.03
CA ALA A 192 -14.73 -14.84 5.54
C ALA A 192 -13.53 -15.56 4.88
N ASP A 193 -13.11 -16.71 5.41
CA ASP A 193 -12.02 -17.50 4.84
C ASP A 193 -12.43 -18.21 3.53
N ASP A 194 -13.70 -18.61 3.40
CA ASP A 194 -14.25 -19.15 2.14
C ASP A 194 -14.33 -18.08 1.03
N ALA A 195 -14.78 -16.87 1.38
CA ALA A 195 -14.74 -15.73 0.45
C ALA A 195 -13.31 -15.41 -0.01
N ARG A 196 -12.32 -15.49 0.89
CA ARG A 196 -10.88 -15.33 0.56
C ARG A 196 -10.34 -16.46 -0.31
N ARG A 197 -10.82 -17.70 -0.14
CA ARG A 197 -10.44 -18.84 -0.99
C ARG A 197 -10.93 -18.64 -2.42
N LEU A 198 -12.15 -18.13 -2.59
CA LEU A 198 -12.73 -17.81 -3.90
C LEU A 198 -11.99 -16.65 -4.60
N MET A 199 -11.63 -15.60 -3.87
CA MET A 199 -10.86 -14.48 -4.43
C MET A 199 -9.47 -14.93 -4.91
N ARG A 200 -8.79 -15.81 -4.17
CA ARG A 200 -7.48 -16.37 -4.57
C ARG A 200 -7.54 -17.25 -5.81
N ALA A 201 -8.66 -17.94 -6.06
CA ALA A 201 -8.86 -18.71 -7.28
C ALA A 201 -8.92 -17.79 -8.52
N HIS A 202 -9.49 -16.59 -8.38
CA HIS A 202 -9.56 -15.61 -9.46
C HIS A 202 -8.23 -14.86 -9.71
N THR A 203 -7.46 -14.55 -8.66
CA THR A 203 -6.18 -13.81 -8.80
C THR A 203 -5.07 -14.65 -9.45
N ARG A 204 -5.07 -15.98 -9.30
CA ARG A 204 -4.09 -16.84 -10.00
C ARG A 204 -4.24 -16.79 -11.52
N THR A 205 -5.44 -16.54 -12.03
CA THR A 205 -5.71 -16.42 -13.46
C THR A 205 -5.15 -15.11 -14.03
N THR A 206 -5.14 -14.03 -13.25
CA THR A 206 -4.60 -12.73 -13.67
C THR A 206 -3.08 -12.63 -13.53
N SER A 207 -2.47 -13.22 -12.49
CA SER A 207 -1.01 -13.30 -12.38
C SER A 207 -0.37 -14.14 -13.49
N ASN A 208 -0.99 -15.27 -13.88
CA ASN A 208 -0.52 -16.05 -15.03
C ASN A 208 -0.60 -15.27 -16.36
N ALA A 209 -1.60 -14.40 -16.52
CA ALA A 209 -1.73 -13.55 -17.70
C ALA A 209 -0.66 -12.45 -17.73
N LEU A 210 -0.28 -11.90 -16.58
CA LEU A 210 0.79 -10.89 -16.45
C LEU A 210 2.18 -11.50 -16.69
N GLU A 211 2.48 -12.67 -16.11
CA GLU A 211 3.73 -13.39 -16.35
C GLU A 211 3.88 -13.83 -17.81
N HIS A 212 2.79 -14.21 -18.49
CA HIS A 212 2.83 -14.52 -19.92
C HIS A 212 3.17 -13.28 -20.75
N ARG A 213 2.64 -12.11 -20.37
CA ARG A 213 2.90 -10.82 -21.06
C ARG A 213 4.35 -10.37 -20.89
N GLU A 214 4.90 -10.45 -19.69
CA GLU A 214 6.32 -10.14 -19.41
C GLU A 214 7.27 -11.07 -20.18
N ARG A 215 6.95 -12.37 -20.26
CA ARG A 215 7.76 -13.34 -21.02
C ARG A 215 7.75 -13.07 -22.53
N THR A 216 6.64 -12.53 -23.05
CA THR A 216 6.54 -12.13 -24.45
C THR A 216 7.35 -10.85 -24.71
N ALA A 217 7.32 -9.89 -23.78
CA ALA A 217 8.09 -8.64 -23.86
C ALA A 217 9.62 -8.90 -23.83
N ALA A 218 10.09 -9.78 -22.95
CA ALA A 218 11.52 -10.13 -22.83
C ALA A 218 12.08 -10.88 -24.05
N ARG A 219 11.22 -11.54 -24.85
CA ARG A 219 11.64 -12.26 -26.07
C ARG A 219 11.78 -11.33 -27.28
N ILE A 220 11.07 -10.20 -27.29
CA ILE A 220 11.12 -9.20 -28.37
C ILE A 220 12.41 -8.37 -28.28
N THR A 221 12.93 -8.11 -27.08
CA THR A 221 14.13 -7.29 -26.86
C THR A 221 15.47 -8.00 -27.16
N ARG A 222 15.47 -9.27 -27.59
CA ARG A 222 16.69 -10.07 -27.79
C ARG A 222 16.97 -10.47 -29.25
N ALA A 223 16.21 -9.96 -30.21
CA ALA A 223 16.45 -10.23 -31.63
C ALA A 223 17.44 -9.21 -32.24
N ASP A 224 18.66 -9.70 -32.49
CA ASP A 224 19.76 -9.22 -33.34
C ASP A 224 20.45 -7.88 -33.10
N PRO A 225 21.80 -7.90 -33.19
CA PRO A 225 22.40 -7.29 -34.38
C PRO A 225 23.29 -8.25 -35.17
N SER A 226 23.03 -8.29 -36.48
CA SER A 226 23.84 -8.95 -37.51
C SER A 226 25.25 -8.37 -37.59
N PRO A 227 26.31 -9.17 -37.85
CA PRO A 227 27.59 -8.64 -38.25
C PRO A 227 27.63 -8.41 -39.77
N SER A 228 27.81 -7.15 -40.15
CA SER A 228 28.06 -6.66 -41.49
C SER A 228 29.51 -6.87 -41.93
N ALA A 229 29.66 -7.41 -43.14
CA ALA A 229 30.66 -7.15 -44.18
C ALA A 229 32.14 -6.93 -43.80
N GLY A 230 32.98 -7.84 -44.32
CA GLY A 230 34.39 -7.65 -44.66
C GLY A 230 34.71 -8.48 -45.89
#